data_AF-A0A164FBT7-F1
#
_entry.id   AF-A0A164FBT7-F1
#
_cell.length_a   1.000
_cell.length_b   1.000
_cell.length_c   1.000
_cell.angle_alpha   90.00
_cell.angle_beta   90.00
_cell.angle_gamma   90.00
#
_symmetry.space_group_name_H-M   'P 1'
#
loop_
_entity.id
_entity.type
_entity.pdbx_description
1 polymer ?
#
loop_
_entity_poly.entity_id
_entity_poly.type
_entity_poly.pdbx_seq_one_letter_code
_entity_poly.pdbx_strand_id
1 'polypeptide(L)'
;LLGIPVIKDSTGMSQHNAVIKLLDEWEVTDNVVGMVFDTTASNTGRWKGCATSIEFTLDRAVLWLACRHHMYELHVKHVAALSTLLPSHYLLDYRELLELTVLFLGGTVYPFKFRKSVAHQHARFMAYSIYFLKMQLMSQRLNMTDDEAGKVKRMSTFIAVFHSRAFLRSRISSIAPSMDLKYLTDMNIYAKEDAEASAVAIKSVSNHLWYLTEEAVVF
;
A
#
# COMPACT_ATOMS: atom_id res chain seq x y z
N LEU A 1 21.17 10.36 -2.54
CA LEU A 1 21.04 9.21 -1.62
C LEU A 1 22.21 9.31 -0.65
N LEU A 2 21.95 9.48 0.65
CA LEU A 2 23.01 9.70 1.65
C LEU A 2 23.59 8.38 2.18
N GLY A 3 22.74 7.35 2.32
CA GLY A 3 23.18 6.01 2.72
C GLY A 3 22.06 4.99 2.68
N ILE A 4 22.42 3.73 2.97
CA ILE A 4 21.49 2.63 3.25
C ILE A 4 22.00 1.96 4.55
N PRO A 5 21.57 2.44 5.73
CA PRO A 5 22.14 1.98 6.99
C PRO A 5 21.65 0.57 7.34
N VAL A 6 22.57 -0.30 7.77
CA VAL A 6 22.22 -1.61 8.31
C VAL A 6 21.84 -1.45 9.78
N ILE A 7 20.55 -1.58 10.07
CA ILE A 7 20.00 -1.49 11.44
C ILE A 7 19.81 -2.88 12.05
N LYS A 8 20.00 -2.99 13.37
CA LYS A 8 19.92 -4.25 14.13
C LYS A 8 18.50 -4.81 14.21
N ASP A 9 17.50 -3.92 14.26
CA ASP A 9 16.08 -4.22 14.35
C ASP A 9 15.26 -3.08 13.72
N SER A 10 13.97 -3.33 13.49
CA SER A 10 13.04 -2.40 12.85
C SER A 10 12.31 -1.47 13.83
N THR A 11 12.80 -1.31 15.06
CA THR A 11 12.18 -0.37 16.03
C THR A 11 12.37 1.08 15.61
N GLY A 12 11.49 1.97 16.07
CA GLY A 12 11.56 3.39 15.74
C GLY A 12 12.85 4.05 16.22
N MET A 13 13.38 3.63 17.37
CA MET A 13 14.64 4.13 17.93
C MET A 13 15.86 3.69 17.12
N SER A 14 15.89 2.43 16.65
CA SER A 14 16.96 1.93 15.77
C SER A 14 16.96 2.61 14.41
N GLN A 15 15.77 2.89 13.85
CA GLN A 15 15.63 3.68 12.62
C GLN A 15 16.05 5.14 12.84
N HIS A 16 15.57 5.79 13.90
CA HIS A 16 15.91 7.16 14.29
C HIS A 16 17.42 7.38 14.38
N ASN A 17 18.10 6.57 15.21
CA ASN A 17 19.53 6.72 15.47
C ASN A 17 20.37 6.53 14.19
N ALA A 18 19.91 5.68 13.27
CA ALA A 18 20.57 5.47 11.99
C ALA A 18 20.32 6.60 10.98
N VAL A 19 19.17 7.28 11.05
CA VAL A 19 18.87 8.46 10.22
C VAL A 19 19.64 9.68 10.74
N ILE A 20 19.55 10.02 12.03
CA ILE A 20 20.26 11.16 12.61
C ILE A 20 21.77 11.05 12.36
N LYS A 21 22.37 9.89 12.64
CA LYS A 21 23.79 9.65 12.35
C LYS A 21 24.16 9.89 10.87
N LEU A 22 23.28 9.54 9.93
CA LEU A 22 23.50 9.80 8.49
C LEU A 22 23.25 11.25 8.07
N LEU A 23 22.50 12.04 8.84
CA LEU A 23 22.34 13.48 8.61
C LEU A 23 23.56 14.24 9.13
N ASP A 24 24.06 13.84 10.30
CA ASP A 24 25.26 14.41 10.93
C ASP A 24 26.53 14.05 10.15
N GLU A 25 26.70 12.80 9.71
CA GLU A 25 27.84 12.34 8.88
C GLU A 25 27.95 13.07 7.52
N TRP A 26 26.88 13.73 7.08
CA TRP A 26 26.81 14.48 5.82
C TRP A 26 26.61 15.99 6.03
N GLU A 27 26.60 16.48 7.28
CA GLU A 27 26.39 17.89 7.64
C GLU A 27 25.08 18.50 7.05
N VAL A 28 24.01 17.69 6.98
CA VAL A 28 22.71 18.07 6.39
C VAL A 28 21.52 18.03 7.35
N THR A 29 21.77 17.84 8.65
CA THR A 29 20.74 17.85 9.71
C THR A 29 19.86 19.10 9.63
N ASP A 30 20.45 20.28 9.48
CA ASP A 30 19.73 21.56 9.32
C ASP A 30 18.97 21.71 7.99
N ASN A 31 19.20 20.86 7.00
CA ASN A 31 18.55 20.93 5.68
C ASN A 31 17.29 20.05 5.55
N VAL A 32 16.93 19.28 6.59
CA VAL A 32 15.73 18.41 6.58
C VAL A 32 14.43 19.20 6.74
N VAL A 33 13.71 19.43 5.63
CA VAL A 33 12.39 20.09 5.60
C VAL A 33 11.19 19.13 5.60
N GLY A 34 11.41 17.84 5.33
CA GLY A 34 10.35 16.83 5.22
C GLY A 34 10.89 15.41 5.21
N MET A 35 10.06 14.44 5.60
CA MET A 35 10.43 13.02 5.70
C MET A 35 9.35 12.11 5.11
N VAL A 36 9.77 11.05 4.40
CA VAL A 36 8.88 10.03 3.82
C VAL A 36 9.11 8.71 4.55
N PHE A 37 8.07 8.14 5.16
CA PHE A 37 8.14 6.91 5.97
C PHE A 37 6.89 6.05 5.75
N ASP A 38 6.93 4.75 6.08
CA ASP A 38 5.76 3.88 6.01
C ASP A 38 4.83 4.02 7.23
N THR A 39 3.54 3.68 7.08
CA THR A 39 2.54 3.81 8.17
C THR A 39 2.62 2.69 9.21
N THR A 40 3.82 2.19 9.51
CA THR A 40 4.06 1.22 10.58
C THR A 40 4.13 1.90 11.95
N ALA A 41 3.73 1.20 13.01
CA ALA A 41 3.73 1.74 14.37
C ALA A 41 5.14 2.10 14.89
N SER A 42 6.21 1.50 14.35
CA SER A 42 7.59 1.88 14.63
C SER A 42 7.99 3.20 13.97
N ASN A 43 7.25 3.70 12.98
CA ASN A 43 7.48 5.00 12.35
C ASN A 43 6.50 6.08 12.85
N THR A 44 5.21 5.75 13.04
CA THR A 44 4.15 6.72 13.42
C THR A 44 3.83 6.80 14.92
N GLY A 45 4.44 5.99 15.79
CA GLY A 45 4.08 5.93 17.21
C GLY A 45 4.39 7.20 18.01
N ARG A 46 3.36 7.86 18.56
CA ARG A 46 3.46 9.13 19.33
C ARG A 46 4.57 9.23 20.39
N TRP A 47 5.04 8.11 20.96
CA TRP A 47 6.05 8.09 22.02
C TRP A 47 7.36 7.36 21.66
N LYS A 48 7.41 6.62 20.55
CA LYS A 48 8.52 5.71 20.17
C LYS A 48 8.67 5.52 18.64
N GLY A 49 7.97 6.34 17.85
CA GLY A 49 7.97 6.32 16.40
C GLY A 49 9.16 7.10 15.85
N CYS A 50 9.81 6.54 14.83
CA CYS A 50 10.96 7.15 14.17
C CYS A 50 10.70 8.61 13.78
N ALA A 51 9.56 8.91 13.16
CA ALA A 51 9.23 10.26 12.70
C ALA A 51 9.14 11.26 13.88
N THR A 52 8.46 10.88 14.95
CA THR A 52 8.31 11.71 16.16
C THR A 52 9.64 11.96 16.86
N SER A 53 10.53 10.96 16.89
CA SER A 53 11.88 11.14 17.44
C SER A 53 12.76 12.02 16.56
N ILE A 54 12.71 11.87 15.23
CA ILE A 54 13.48 12.72 14.30
C ILE A 54 13.07 14.18 14.47
N GLU A 55 11.77 14.48 14.50
CA GLU A 55 11.27 15.84 14.64
C GLU A 55 11.65 16.47 16.00
N PHE A 56 11.61 15.69 17.08
CA PHE A 56 12.08 16.12 18.40
C PHE A 56 13.60 16.38 18.45
N THR A 57 14.42 15.56 17.79
CA THR A 57 15.88 15.75 17.73
C THR A 57 16.30 16.89 16.78
N LEU A 58 15.46 17.27 15.81
CA LEU A 58 15.66 18.45 14.96
C LEU A 58 15.13 19.76 15.58
N ASP A 59 14.46 19.70 16.73
CA ASP A 59 13.84 20.83 17.48
C ASP A 59 13.00 21.80 16.62
N ARG A 60 12.33 21.27 15.59
CA ARG A 60 11.52 22.05 14.64
C ARG A 60 10.49 21.19 13.91
N ALA A 61 9.43 21.82 13.43
CA ALA A 61 8.41 21.15 12.63
C ALA A 61 8.98 20.61 11.29
N VAL A 62 8.62 19.38 10.92
CA VAL A 62 9.06 18.71 9.69
C VAL A 62 7.84 18.20 8.91
N LEU A 63 7.83 18.31 7.58
CA LEU A 63 6.70 17.81 6.79
C LEU A 63 6.65 16.27 6.75
N TRP A 64 5.67 15.67 7.45
CA TRP A 64 5.46 14.22 7.46
C TRP A 64 4.72 13.73 6.20
N LEU A 65 5.40 12.95 5.36
CA LEU A 65 4.86 12.38 4.13
C LEU A 65 4.68 10.87 4.25
N ALA A 66 3.66 10.46 5.01
CA ALA A 66 3.33 9.06 5.23
C ALA A 66 3.03 8.31 3.91
N CYS A 67 3.68 7.16 3.72
CA CYS A 67 3.70 6.44 2.44
C CYS A 67 2.34 5.80 2.14
N ARG A 68 1.56 6.50 1.31
CA ARG A 68 0.24 6.11 0.80
C ARG A 68 0.21 4.72 0.14
N HIS A 69 1.30 4.26 -0.46
CA HIS A 69 1.38 2.89 -1.00
C HIS A 69 1.19 1.84 0.10
N HIS A 70 1.81 2.04 1.28
CA HIS A 70 1.80 1.06 2.36
C HIS A 70 0.40 0.87 2.95
N MET A 71 -0.42 1.93 3.00
CA MET A 71 -1.83 1.81 3.40
C MET A 71 -2.62 0.89 2.45
N TYR A 72 -2.68 1.19 1.15
CA TYR A 72 -3.42 0.34 0.21
C TYR A 72 -2.82 -1.06 0.03
N GLU A 73 -1.51 -1.20 0.26
CA GLU A 73 -0.81 -2.48 0.40
C GLU A 73 -1.34 -3.28 1.60
N LEU A 74 -1.51 -2.66 2.77
CA LEU A 74 -2.14 -3.27 3.95
C LEU A 74 -3.65 -3.55 3.74
N HIS A 75 -4.38 -2.72 2.99
CA HIS A 75 -5.81 -2.97 2.73
C HIS A 75 -6.00 -4.26 1.93
N VAL A 76 -5.22 -4.45 0.84
CA VAL A 76 -5.22 -5.73 0.12
C VAL A 76 -4.58 -6.86 0.92
N LYS A 77 -3.60 -6.60 1.80
CA LYS A 77 -3.10 -7.64 2.73
C LYS A 77 -4.23 -8.22 3.58
N HIS A 78 -5.07 -7.38 4.17
CA HIS A 78 -6.12 -7.85 5.07
C HIS A 78 -7.25 -8.58 4.32
N VAL A 79 -7.64 -8.12 3.12
CA VAL A 79 -8.64 -8.84 2.30
C VAL A 79 -8.04 -10.11 1.68
N ALA A 80 -6.77 -10.12 1.28
CA ALA A 80 -6.08 -11.31 0.75
C ALA A 80 -5.66 -12.32 1.83
N ALA A 81 -5.69 -11.96 3.12
CA ALA A 81 -5.56 -12.92 4.21
C ALA A 81 -6.71 -13.95 4.25
N LEU A 82 -7.85 -13.63 3.62
CA LEU A 82 -8.97 -14.57 3.38
C LEU A 82 -8.66 -15.61 2.27
N SER A 83 -7.54 -15.46 1.55
CA SER A 83 -7.15 -16.27 0.39
C SER A 83 -5.62 -16.39 0.29
N THR A 84 -5.04 -17.22 1.15
CA THR A 84 -3.60 -17.43 1.38
C THR A 84 -2.79 -17.77 0.12
N LEU A 85 -1.74 -16.99 -0.22
CA LEU A 85 -0.50 -17.41 -0.93
C LEU A 85 0.59 -16.31 -0.92
N LEU A 86 1.61 -16.33 -1.82
CA LEU A 86 2.89 -15.59 -1.68
C LEU A 86 3.36 -14.68 -2.90
N PRO A 87 4.33 -13.72 -2.75
CA PRO A 87 4.69 -12.64 -3.74
C PRO A 87 6.25 -12.44 -3.97
N SER A 88 6.93 -11.51 -4.70
CA SER A 88 6.66 -10.36 -5.65
C SER A 88 7.98 -9.75 -6.27
N HIS A 89 7.97 -8.90 -7.34
CA HIS A 89 9.19 -8.22 -7.91
C HIS A 89 8.91 -6.92 -8.75
N TYR A 90 9.59 -5.77 -8.52
CA TYR A 90 8.82 -4.50 -8.37
C TYR A 90 8.42 -3.52 -9.50
N LEU A 91 9.21 -3.22 -10.53
CA LEU A 91 8.94 -1.99 -11.34
C LEU A 91 8.08 -2.19 -12.61
N LEU A 92 8.15 -3.37 -13.24
CA LEU A 92 7.33 -3.71 -14.42
C LEU A 92 5.85 -3.89 -14.03
N ASP A 93 5.63 -4.32 -12.79
CA ASP A 93 4.35 -4.63 -12.16
C ASP A 93 3.34 -3.48 -12.24
N TYR A 94 3.74 -2.21 -12.05
CA TYR A 94 2.80 -1.07 -12.09
C TYR A 94 2.06 -0.95 -13.43
N ARG A 95 2.78 -1.22 -14.53
CA ARG A 95 2.19 -1.20 -15.88
C ARG A 95 1.35 -2.45 -16.10
N GLU A 96 1.83 -3.62 -15.69
CA GLU A 96 1.09 -4.87 -15.87
C GLU A 96 -0.21 -4.90 -15.03
N LEU A 97 -0.22 -4.35 -13.81
CA LEU A 97 -1.42 -4.19 -12.99
C LEU A 97 -2.49 -3.36 -13.71
N LEU A 98 -2.10 -2.25 -14.33
CA LEU A 98 -3.01 -1.40 -15.10
C LEU A 98 -3.51 -2.12 -16.36
N GLU A 99 -2.60 -2.74 -17.14
CA GLU A 99 -2.94 -3.49 -18.36
C GLU A 99 -3.94 -4.62 -18.06
N LEU A 100 -3.72 -5.39 -16.98
CA LEU A 100 -4.61 -6.48 -16.55
C LEU A 100 -5.94 -5.97 -15.96
N THR A 101 -5.93 -4.85 -15.23
CA THR A 101 -7.15 -4.25 -14.68
C THR A 101 -8.09 -3.80 -15.79
N VAL A 102 -7.54 -3.15 -16.83
CA VAL A 102 -8.32 -2.72 -18.00
C VAL A 102 -8.94 -3.93 -18.72
N LEU A 103 -8.15 -5.00 -18.95
CA LEU A 103 -8.63 -6.22 -19.59
C LEU A 103 -9.71 -6.94 -18.76
N PHE A 104 -9.54 -7.04 -17.44
CA PHE A 104 -10.53 -7.67 -16.55
C PHE A 104 -11.86 -6.91 -16.53
N LEU A 105 -11.82 -5.58 -16.64
CA LEU A 105 -13.01 -4.72 -16.75
C LEU A 105 -13.59 -4.67 -18.18
N GLY A 106 -13.13 -5.52 -19.10
CA GLY A 106 -13.64 -5.63 -20.48
C GLY A 106 -13.08 -4.58 -21.46
N GLY A 107 -12.10 -3.77 -21.05
CA GLY A 107 -11.41 -2.81 -21.90
C GLY A 107 -10.32 -3.47 -22.76
N THR A 108 -9.83 -2.74 -23.78
CA THR A 108 -8.80 -3.21 -24.69
C THR A 108 -7.43 -2.61 -24.39
N VAL A 109 -6.37 -3.38 -24.61
CA VAL A 109 -4.97 -2.96 -24.44
C VAL A 109 -4.17 -3.41 -25.67
N TYR A 110 -3.42 -2.50 -26.28
CA TYR A 110 -2.59 -2.81 -27.45
C TYR A 110 -1.23 -2.09 -27.40
N PRO A 111 -0.11 -2.76 -27.73
CA PRO A 111 0.04 -4.22 -27.88
C PRO A 111 0.09 -4.90 -26.49
N PHE A 112 -0.84 -5.83 -26.21
CA PHE A 112 -0.82 -6.60 -24.97
C PHE A 112 -0.09 -7.95 -25.12
N LYS A 113 0.69 -8.33 -24.10
CA LYS A 113 1.26 -9.66 -23.90
C LYS A 113 1.32 -9.95 -22.40
N PHE A 114 0.80 -11.09 -21.96
CA PHE A 114 1.00 -11.56 -20.58
C PHE A 114 2.49 -11.73 -20.29
N ARG A 115 3.00 -11.12 -19.22
CA ARG A 115 4.40 -11.31 -18.78
C ARG A 115 4.49 -12.56 -17.91
N LYS A 116 5.61 -13.27 -17.95
CA LYS A 116 5.86 -14.42 -17.08
C LYS A 116 5.75 -13.97 -15.62
N SER A 117 4.88 -14.60 -14.84
CA SER A 117 4.85 -14.44 -13.38
C SER A 117 6.18 -14.91 -12.80
N VAL A 118 6.84 -14.02 -12.06
CA VAL A 118 8.15 -14.34 -11.45
C VAL A 118 7.89 -14.97 -10.08
N ALA A 119 8.42 -16.18 -9.87
CA ALA A 119 8.22 -16.93 -8.64
C ALA A 119 9.14 -16.39 -7.52
N HIS A 120 8.56 -16.02 -6.39
CA HIS A 120 9.26 -15.39 -5.27
C HIS A 120 8.68 -15.77 -3.92
N GLN A 121 9.45 -15.47 -2.88
CA GLN A 121 9.07 -15.55 -1.47
C GLN A 121 9.29 -14.16 -0.86
N HIS A 122 8.29 -13.65 -0.14
CA HIS A 122 8.24 -12.32 0.51
C HIS A 122 8.21 -11.08 -0.42
N ALA A 123 7.49 -9.99 -0.12
CA ALA A 123 6.33 -9.80 0.77
C ALA A 123 5.51 -8.52 0.40
N ARG A 124 5.44 -8.12 -0.88
CA ARG A 124 4.80 -6.84 -1.29
C ARG A 124 3.65 -7.04 -2.29
N PHE A 125 2.58 -6.25 -2.19
CA PHE A 125 1.25 -6.79 -2.54
C PHE A 125 0.77 -6.57 -3.98
N MET A 126 1.44 -5.72 -4.76
CA MET A 126 1.10 -5.50 -6.18
C MET A 126 1.18 -6.80 -7.01
N ALA A 127 2.10 -7.72 -6.67
CA ALA A 127 2.20 -9.01 -7.35
C ALA A 127 1.01 -9.93 -7.08
N TYR A 128 0.37 -9.87 -5.90
CA TYR A 128 -0.89 -10.58 -5.67
C TYR A 128 -1.98 -10.04 -6.59
N SER A 129 -2.09 -8.71 -6.68
CA SER A 129 -3.06 -8.06 -7.55
C SER A 129 -2.91 -8.50 -9.01
N ILE A 130 -1.66 -8.58 -9.50
CA ILE A 130 -1.32 -9.12 -10.82
C ILE A 130 -1.63 -10.62 -10.93
N TYR A 131 -1.32 -11.41 -9.91
CA TYR A 131 -1.50 -12.86 -9.92
C TYR A 131 -2.98 -13.27 -9.93
N PHE A 132 -3.82 -12.68 -9.07
CA PHE A 132 -5.26 -12.92 -9.08
C PHE A 132 -5.91 -12.50 -10.40
N LEU A 133 -5.60 -11.30 -10.92
CA LEU A 133 -6.10 -10.88 -12.24
C LEU A 133 -5.67 -11.84 -13.36
N LYS A 134 -4.41 -12.32 -13.36
CA LYS A 134 -3.95 -13.36 -14.31
C LYS A 134 -4.70 -14.67 -14.15
N MET A 135 -4.87 -15.18 -12.93
CA MET A 135 -5.63 -16.42 -12.67
C MET A 135 -7.08 -16.30 -13.15
N GLN A 136 -7.74 -15.17 -12.91
CA GLN A 136 -9.12 -14.97 -13.33
C GLN A 136 -9.25 -14.82 -14.85
N LEU A 137 -8.35 -14.07 -15.50
CA LEU A 137 -8.29 -13.93 -16.97
C LEU A 137 -7.88 -15.22 -17.68
N MET A 138 -7.16 -16.12 -17.00
CA MET A 138 -6.74 -17.43 -17.52
C MET A 138 -7.54 -18.60 -16.92
N SER A 139 -8.64 -18.33 -16.22
CA SER A 139 -9.38 -19.29 -15.40
C SER A 139 -9.79 -20.56 -16.15
N GLN A 140 -10.26 -20.43 -17.40
CA GLN A 140 -10.60 -21.54 -18.30
C GLN A 140 -9.42 -22.47 -18.66
N ARG A 141 -8.18 -22.12 -18.29
CA ARG A 141 -6.96 -22.90 -18.52
C ARG A 141 -6.31 -23.39 -17.23
N LEU A 142 -6.93 -23.12 -16.07
CA LEU A 142 -6.47 -23.56 -14.76
C LEU A 142 -7.46 -24.59 -14.22
N ASN A 143 -6.94 -25.71 -13.72
CA ASN A 143 -7.78 -26.72 -13.06
C ASN A 143 -8.02 -26.28 -11.61
N MET A 144 -9.06 -25.48 -11.40
CA MET A 144 -9.49 -24.93 -10.10
C MET A 144 -10.84 -25.56 -9.71
N THR A 145 -11.04 -25.78 -8.40
CA THR A 145 -12.37 -26.08 -7.85
C THR A 145 -13.29 -24.85 -7.90
N ASP A 146 -14.60 -25.06 -7.78
CA ASP A 146 -15.58 -23.95 -7.77
C ASP A 146 -15.35 -22.96 -6.61
N ASP A 147 -14.85 -23.45 -5.46
CA ASP A 147 -14.47 -22.64 -4.30
C ASP A 147 -13.23 -21.77 -4.59
N GLU A 148 -12.18 -22.36 -5.18
CA GLU A 148 -10.99 -21.60 -5.61
C GLU A 148 -11.34 -20.57 -6.69
N ALA A 149 -12.14 -20.97 -7.69
CA ALA A 149 -12.62 -20.05 -8.73
C ALA A 149 -13.48 -18.92 -8.15
N GLY A 150 -14.33 -19.22 -7.16
CA GLY A 150 -15.10 -18.23 -6.40
C GLY A 150 -14.20 -17.23 -5.66
N LYS A 151 -13.19 -17.73 -4.93
CA LYS A 151 -12.20 -16.91 -4.20
C LYS A 151 -11.37 -16.04 -5.15
N VAL A 152 -10.88 -16.61 -6.25
CA VAL A 152 -10.11 -15.88 -7.28
C VAL A 152 -10.96 -14.80 -7.95
N LYS A 153 -12.24 -15.08 -8.26
CA LYS A 153 -13.19 -14.10 -8.81
C LYS A 153 -13.50 -12.97 -7.83
N ARG A 154 -13.81 -13.30 -6.57
CA ARG A 154 -14.05 -12.35 -5.45
C ARG A 154 -12.88 -11.38 -5.32
N MET A 155 -11.68 -11.92 -5.16
CA MET A 155 -10.44 -11.15 -5.03
C MET A 155 -10.14 -10.29 -6.26
N SER A 156 -10.23 -10.85 -7.47
CA SER A 156 -9.97 -10.11 -8.71
C SER A 156 -10.94 -8.95 -8.93
N THR A 157 -12.20 -9.13 -8.54
CA THR A 157 -13.22 -8.07 -8.58
C THR A 157 -12.85 -6.93 -7.63
N PHE A 158 -12.52 -7.25 -6.38
CA PHE A 158 -12.07 -6.27 -5.39
C PHE A 158 -10.80 -5.52 -5.84
N ILE A 159 -9.84 -6.24 -6.42
CA ILE A 159 -8.61 -5.67 -6.97
C ILE A 159 -8.90 -4.67 -8.08
N ALA A 160 -9.69 -5.05 -9.09
CA ALA A 160 -9.90 -4.25 -10.28
C ALA A 160 -10.75 -3.00 -10.00
N VAL A 161 -11.82 -3.14 -9.21
CA VAL A 161 -12.77 -2.05 -8.94
C VAL A 161 -12.20 -1.06 -7.92
N PHE A 162 -11.55 -1.54 -6.85
CA PHE A 162 -11.15 -0.69 -5.72
C PHE A 162 -9.63 -0.53 -5.59
N HIS A 163 -8.87 -1.63 -5.41
CA HIS A 163 -7.45 -1.53 -5.06
C HIS A 163 -6.61 -0.89 -6.18
N SER A 164 -6.74 -1.34 -7.42
CA SER A 164 -5.89 -0.88 -8.53
C SER A 164 -6.02 0.63 -8.74
N ARG A 165 -7.26 1.15 -8.65
CA ARG A 165 -7.53 2.59 -8.68
C ARG A 165 -6.90 3.34 -7.50
N ALA A 166 -7.03 2.83 -6.28
CA ALA A 166 -6.53 3.49 -5.08
C ALA A 166 -4.99 3.45 -5.01
N PHE A 167 -4.40 2.29 -5.22
CA PHE A 167 -2.95 2.04 -5.24
C PHE A 167 -2.24 2.86 -6.32
N LEU A 168 -2.75 2.91 -7.56
CA LEU A 168 -2.14 3.73 -8.62
C LEU A 168 -2.20 5.24 -8.34
N ARG A 169 -3.25 5.71 -7.65
CA ARG A 169 -3.43 7.12 -7.25
C ARG A 169 -2.71 7.51 -5.97
N SER A 170 -2.24 6.55 -5.18
CA SER A 170 -1.58 6.76 -3.89
C SER A 170 -0.39 7.73 -3.95
N ARG A 171 0.28 7.84 -5.11
CA ARG A 171 1.39 8.78 -5.34
C ARG A 171 0.99 10.27 -5.31
N ILE A 172 -0.31 10.60 -5.32
CA ILE A 172 -0.80 11.98 -5.32
C ILE A 172 -1.23 12.35 -3.89
N SER A 173 -0.30 12.89 -3.10
CA SER A 173 -0.53 13.26 -1.69
C SER A 173 -1.62 14.32 -1.52
N SER A 174 -1.73 15.28 -2.44
CA SER A 174 -2.72 16.38 -2.39
C SER A 174 -4.17 15.94 -2.49
N ILE A 175 -4.46 14.70 -2.93
CA ILE A 175 -5.81 14.11 -2.94
C ILE A 175 -5.98 12.98 -1.91
N ALA A 176 -5.01 12.78 -1.01
CA ALA A 176 -5.03 11.70 -0.03
C ALA A 176 -6.28 11.68 0.87
N PRO A 177 -6.78 12.82 1.42
CA PRO A 177 -8.01 12.85 2.21
C PRO A 177 -9.25 12.43 1.40
N SER A 178 -9.46 13.04 0.24
CA SER A 178 -10.65 12.80 -0.58
C SER A 178 -10.66 11.41 -1.23
N MET A 179 -9.49 10.84 -1.52
CA MET A 179 -9.35 9.45 -1.97
C MET A 179 -9.77 8.44 -0.89
N ASP A 180 -9.42 8.65 0.38
CA ASP A 180 -9.78 7.71 1.45
C ASP A 180 -11.21 7.87 1.94
N LEU A 181 -11.72 9.10 2.05
CA LEU A 181 -13.14 9.34 2.30
C LEU A 181 -14.00 8.70 1.20
N LYS A 182 -13.59 8.83 -0.08
CA LYS A 182 -14.24 8.11 -1.17
C LYS A 182 -14.09 6.58 -1.05
N TYR A 183 -12.92 6.07 -0.67
CA TYR A 183 -12.72 4.63 -0.51
C TYR A 183 -13.64 4.06 0.59
N LEU A 184 -13.83 4.77 1.71
CA LEU A 184 -14.83 4.42 2.72
C LEU A 184 -16.26 4.42 2.15
N THR A 185 -16.64 5.42 1.36
CA THR A 185 -17.96 5.45 0.69
C THR A 185 -18.13 4.24 -0.23
N ASP A 186 -17.12 3.94 -1.05
CA ASP A 186 -17.13 2.81 -2.00
C ASP A 186 -17.22 1.46 -1.27
N MET A 187 -16.55 1.29 -0.12
CA MET A 187 -16.68 0.10 0.73
C MET A 187 -18.06 -0.01 1.41
N ASN A 188 -18.65 1.08 1.87
CA ASN A 188 -20.01 1.05 2.43
C ASN A 188 -21.08 0.70 1.38
N ILE A 189 -20.84 1.01 0.10
CA ILE A 189 -21.67 0.56 -1.01
C ILE A 189 -21.40 -0.93 -1.30
N TYR A 190 -20.13 -1.33 -1.36
CA TYR A 190 -19.71 -2.71 -1.64
C TYR A 190 -20.15 -3.72 -0.57
N ALA A 191 -20.41 -3.27 0.66
CA ALA A 191 -20.92 -4.12 1.75
C ALA A 191 -22.26 -4.81 1.45
N LYS A 192 -23.00 -4.37 0.40
CA LYS A 192 -24.20 -5.03 -0.12
C LYS A 192 -23.89 -6.31 -0.91
N GLU A 193 -22.74 -6.35 -1.59
CA GLU A 193 -22.26 -7.48 -2.38
C GLU A 193 -21.35 -8.40 -1.54
N ASP A 194 -20.51 -7.80 -0.68
CA ASP A 194 -19.51 -8.48 0.13
C ASP A 194 -19.28 -7.75 1.46
N ALA A 195 -20.11 -8.06 2.46
CA ALA A 195 -20.03 -7.46 3.79
C ALA A 195 -18.71 -7.78 4.52
N GLU A 196 -18.15 -8.99 4.34
CA GLU A 196 -16.92 -9.41 5.02
C GLU A 196 -15.71 -8.65 4.48
N ALA A 197 -15.49 -8.64 3.16
CA ALA A 197 -14.35 -7.93 2.57
C ALA A 197 -14.46 -6.42 2.81
N SER A 198 -15.68 -5.88 2.78
CA SER A 198 -15.94 -4.46 3.08
C SER A 198 -15.63 -4.11 4.54
N ALA A 199 -16.05 -4.94 5.50
CA ALA A 199 -15.74 -4.73 6.92
C ALA A 199 -14.23 -4.83 7.21
N VAL A 200 -13.55 -5.81 6.60
CA VAL A 200 -12.09 -5.99 6.69
C VAL A 200 -11.36 -4.80 6.07
N ALA A 201 -11.78 -4.32 4.90
CA ALA A 201 -11.20 -3.16 4.23
C ALA A 201 -11.43 -1.86 5.03
N ILE A 202 -12.65 -1.58 5.49
CA ILE A 202 -12.98 -0.41 6.32
C ILE A 202 -12.14 -0.41 7.61
N LYS A 203 -12.07 -1.55 8.31
CA LYS A 203 -11.22 -1.68 9.51
C LYS A 203 -9.75 -1.43 9.20
N SER A 204 -9.25 -1.87 8.05
CA SER A 204 -7.88 -1.57 7.61
C SER A 204 -7.66 -0.09 7.32
N VAL A 205 -8.63 0.58 6.68
CA VAL A 205 -8.56 2.02 6.36
C VAL A 205 -8.50 2.84 7.64
N SER A 206 -9.44 2.61 8.57
CA SER A 206 -9.60 3.40 9.80
C SER A 206 -8.34 3.40 10.69
N ASN A 207 -7.55 2.32 10.67
CA ASN A 207 -6.28 2.23 11.39
C ASN A 207 -5.19 3.22 10.87
N HIS A 208 -5.41 3.87 9.73
CA HIS A 208 -4.44 4.75 9.09
C HIS A 208 -4.97 6.17 8.80
N LEU A 209 -6.21 6.50 9.19
CA LEU A 209 -6.80 7.83 9.04
C LEU A 209 -6.34 8.85 10.11
N TRP A 210 -5.23 8.60 10.80
CA TRP A 210 -4.72 9.41 11.90
C TRP A 210 -4.41 10.88 11.53
N TYR A 211 -4.29 11.18 10.23
CA TYR A 211 -4.06 12.51 9.68
C TYR A 211 -5.37 13.24 9.30
N LEU A 212 -6.55 12.62 9.50
CA LEU A 212 -7.87 13.24 9.32
C LEU A 212 -8.43 13.72 10.66
N THR A 213 -7.65 14.51 11.40
CA THR A 213 -8.10 15.18 12.63
C THR A 213 -8.20 16.68 12.43
N GLU A 214 -8.94 17.36 13.30
CA GLU A 214 -9.15 18.82 13.20
C GLU A 214 -7.83 19.59 13.39
N GLU A 215 -6.88 19.09 14.18
CA GLU A 215 -5.56 19.73 14.34
C GLU A 215 -4.67 19.63 13.10
N ALA A 216 -4.96 18.71 12.18
CA ALA A 216 -4.23 18.53 10.92
C ALA A 216 -4.79 19.38 9.76
N VAL A 217 -5.95 20.04 9.96
CA VAL A 217 -6.54 20.95 8.96
C VAL A 217 -5.93 22.33 9.12
N VAL A 218 -4.89 22.62 8.33
CA VAL A 218 -4.35 23.98 8.19
C VAL A 218 -5.37 24.83 7.43
N PHE A 219 -5.87 25.89 8.09
CA PHE A 219 -6.74 26.92 7.54
C PHE A 219 -5.93 28.06 6.90
#